data_AF-A0A536ERS4-F1
#
_entry.id   AF-A0A536ERS4-F1
#
_cell.length_a   1.000
_cell.length_b   1.000
_cell.length_c   1.000
_cell.angle_alpha   90.00
_cell.angle_beta   90.00
_cell.angle_gamma   90.00
#
_symmetry.space_group_name_H-M   'P 1'
#
loop_
_entity.id
_entity.type
_entity.pdbx_description
1 polymer ?
#
loop_
_entity_poly.entity_id
_entity_poly.type
_entity_poly.pdbx_seq_one_letter_code
_entity_poly.pdbx_strand_id
1 'polypeptide(L)'
;MKPRLLAYAVIGFVCFGFGIWVVVAQHAAWWPLEVFAIAPDVTLLFGFRAGLQRGQLDPRAVPAYNAVHRYWAPAVLVVVAFVLHFDPWVAAGLAWCG
;
A
#
# COMPACT_ATOMS: atom_id res chain seq x y z
N MET A 1 -9.71 -21.33 3.44
CA MET A 1 -9.82 -19.85 3.49
C MET A 1 -10.97 -19.40 2.59
N LYS A 2 -11.65 -18.28 2.90
CA LYS A 2 -12.69 -17.74 2.01
C LYS A 2 -12.04 -17.33 0.68
N PRO A 3 -12.62 -17.64 -0.50
CA PRO A 3 -11.98 -17.42 -1.80
C PRO A 3 -11.59 -15.96 -2.05
N ARG A 4 -12.38 -15.01 -1.51
CA ARG A 4 -12.09 -13.57 -1.58
C ARG A 4 -10.79 -13.17 -0.88
N LEU A 5 -10.50 -13.77 0.28
CA LEU A 5 -9.28 -13.48 1.03
C LEU A 5 -8.03 -13.94 0.26
N LEU A 6 -8.13 -15.09 -0.39
CA LEU A 6 -7.07 -15.60 -1.25
C LEU A 6 -6.83 -14.68 -2.45
N ALA A 7 -7.90 -14.19 -3.08
CA ALA A 7 -7.79 -13.26 -4.20
C ALA A 7 -7.05 -11.97 -3.80
N TYR A 8 -7.41 -11.35 -2.67
CA TYR A 8 -6.71 -10.17 -2.18
C TYR A 8 -5.24 -10.45 -1.86
N ALA A 9 -4.95 -11.57 -1.19
CA ALA A 9 -3.57 -11.95 -0.89
C ALA A 9 -2.74 -12.14 -2.17
N VAL A 10 -3.29 -12.84 -3.18
CA VAL A 10 -2.61 -13.05 -4.47
C VAL A 10 -2.35 -11.72 -5.17
N ILE A 11 -3.34 -10.80 -5.20
CA ILE A 11 -3.16 -9.48 -5.81
C ILE A 11 -2.04 -8.71 -5.10
N GLY A 12 -2.04 -8.66 -3.77
CA GLY A 12 -1.00 -8.00 -2.99
C GLY A 12 0.40 -8.54 -3.29
N PHE A 13 0.56 -9.87 -3.29
CA PHE A 13 1.85 -10.51 -3.61
C PHE A 13 2.31 -10.22 -5.04
N VAL A 14 1.41 -10.27 -6.02
CA VAL A 14 1.73 -9.98 -7.41
C VAL A 14 2.16 -8.51 -7.57
N CYS A 15 1.41 -7.57 -7.00
CA CYS A 15 1.75 -6.15 -7.05
C CYS A 15 3.09 -5.87 -6.38
N PHE A 16 3.31 -6.38 -5.17
CA PHE A 16 4.57 -6.19 -4.46
C PHE A 16 5.77 -6.82 -5.19
N GLY A 17 5.62 -8.04 -5.70
CA GLY A 17 6.64 -8.70 -6.50
C GLY A 17 6.97 -7.93 -7.79
N PHE A 18 5.95 -7.35 -8.44
CA PHE A 18 6.16 -6.50 -9.62
C PHE A 18 6.84 -5.17 -9.26
N GLY A 19 6.52 -4.58 -8.11
CA GLY A 19 7.24 -3.41 -7.58
C GLY A 19 8.73 -3.68 -7.37
N ILE A 20 9.08 -4.82 -6.79
CA ILE A 20 10.49 -5.26 -6.64
C ILE A 20 11.14 -5.41 -8.03
N TRP A 21 10.45 -6.04 -8.98
CA TRP A 21 10.96 -6.18 -10.33
C TRP A 21 11.24 -4.83 -10.99
N VAL A 22 10.37 -3.83 -10.85
CA VAL A 22 10.62 -2.47 -11.36
C VAL A 22 11.90 -1.89 -10.77
N VAL A 23 12.09 -1.99 -9.45
CA VAL A 23 13.29 -1.49 -8.77
C VAL A 23 14.56 -2.17 -9.30
N VAL A 24 14.55 -3.50 -9.43
CA VAL A 24 15.73 -4.27 -9.84
C VAL A 24 16.02 -4.13 -11.34
N ALA A 25 15.00 -4.23 -12.19
CA ALA A 25 15.16 -4.27 -13.64
C ALA A 25 15.36 -2.88 -14.26
N GLN A 26 14.75 -1.84 -13.69
CA GLN A 26 14.87 -0.45 -14.17
C GLN A 26 15.89 0.37 -13.38
N HIS A 27 16.58 -0.25 -12.40
CA HIS A 27 17.47 0.44 -11.47
C HIS A 27 16.82 1.66 -10.78
N ALA A 28 15.51 1.57 -10.52
CA ALA A 28 14.77 2.64 -9.88
C ALA A 28 15.17 2.78 -8.39
N ALA A 29 14.96 3.96 -7.82
CA ALA A 29 15.16 4.16 -6.39
C ALA A 29 14.22 3.24 -5.59
N TRP A 30 14.76 2.53 -4.60
CA TRP A 30 14.03 1.53 -3.81
C TRP A 30 13.22 2.14 -2.66
N TRP A 31 13.63 3.29 -2.13
CA TRP A 31 13.02 3.86 -0.93
C TRP A 31 11.52 4.19 -1.07
N PRO A 32 10.98 4.62 -2.23
CA PRO A 32 9.54 4.86 -2.36
C PRO A 32 8.71 3.58 -2.22
N LEU A 33 9.23 2.44 -2.68
CA LEU A 33 8.60 1.13 -2.51
C LEU A 33 8.45 0.80 -1.03
N GLU A 34 9.52 0.95 -0.23
CA GLU A 34 9.47 0.65 1.20
C GLU A 34 8.54 1.60 1.96
N VAL A 35 8.62 2.89 1.68
CA VAL A 35 7.75 3.89 2.32
C VAL A 35 6.29 3.60 2.04
N PHE A 36 5.92 3.32 0.79
CA PHE A 36 4.51 3.08 0.43
C PHE A 36 4.00 1.69 0.80
N ALA A 37 4.89 0.70 1.00
CA ALA A 37 4.52 -0.58 1.59
C ALA A 37 4.07 -0.45 3.06
N ILE A 38 4.62 0.54 3.80
CA ILE A 38 4.39 0.69 5.25
C ILE A 38 3.43 1.87 5.55
N ALA A 39 3.41 2.91 4.72
CA ALA A 39 2.66 4.15 4.95
C ALA A 39 1.17 3.94 5.30
N PRO A 40 0.42 3.02 4.65
CA PRO A 40 -0.97 2.76 5.03
C PRO A 40 -1.14 2.35 6.50
N ASP A 41 -0.18 1.57 7.01
CA ASP A 41 -0.20 1.05 8.37
C ASP A 41 0.32 2.06 9.40
N VAL A 42 1.10 3.05 8.99
CA VAL A 42 1.50 4.17 9.87
C VAL A 42 0.26 4.87 10.44
N THR A 43 -0.87 4.84 9.73
CA THR A 43 -2.13 5.43 10.23
C THR A 43 -2.63 4.78 11.52
N LEU A 44 -2.25 3.52 11.79
CA LEU A 44 -2.55 2.80 13.03
C LEU A 44 -1.92 3.48 14.25
N LEU A 45 -0.80 4.20 14.08
CA LEU A 45 -0.11 4.91 15.16
C LEU A 45 -0.91 6.08 15.73
N PHE A 46 -1.81 6.69 14.95
CA PHE A 46 -2.59 7.86 15.39
C PHE A 46 -3.78 7.52 16.32
N GLY A 47 -4.00 6.24 16.60
CA GLY A 47 -5.13 5.74 17.40
C GLY A 47 -4.75 4.88 18.59
N PHE A 48 -3.47 4.75 18.94
CA PHE A 48 -3.08 3.87 20.05
C PHE A 48 -3.56 4.43 21.40
N ARG A 49 -4.53 3.74 22.00
CA ARG A 49 -5.16 4.09 23.28
C ARG A 49 -5.42 2.83 24.12
N ALA A 50 -5.20 2.94 25.44
CA ALA A 50 -5.61 1.92 26.40
C ALA A 50 -7.14 1.76 26.44
N GLY A 51 -7.63 0.53 26.56
CA GLY A 51 -9.06 0.22 26.63
C GLY A 51 -9.74 -0.11 25.29
N LEU A 52 -8.97 -0.21 24.20
CA LEU A 52 -9.47 -0.76 22.92
C LEU A 52 -9.60 -2.29 23.01
N GLN A 53 -10.63 -2.85 22.39
CA GLN A 53 -10.76 -4.30 22.24
C GLN A 53 -9.72 -4.82 21.24
N ARG A 54 -9.36 -6.09 21.34
CA ARG A 54 -8.42 -6.72 20.41
C ARG A 54 -8.95 -6.62 18.97
N GLY A 55 -8.16 -6.01 18.08
CA GLY A 55 -8.52 -5.79 16.67
C GLY A 55 -9.40 -4.55 16.43
N GLN A 56 -9.67 -3.75 17.46
CA GLN A 56 -10.42 -2.51 17.32
C GLN A 56 -9.48 -1.34 16.99
N LEU A 57 -9.77 -0.65 15.89
CA LEU A 57 -9.14 0.63 15.58
C LEU A 57 -9.81 1.75 16.41
N ASP A 58 -9.04 2.74 16.87
CA ASP A 58 -9.64 3.92 17.49
C ASP A 58 -10.50 4.68 16.46
N PRO A 59 -11.74 5.10 16.82
CA PRO A 59 -12.64 5.82 15.92
C PRO A 59 -12.03 7.05 15.25
N ARG A 60 -11.03 7.70 15.88
CA ARG A 60 -10.33 8.86 15.31
C ARG A 60 -9.36 8.49 14.20
N ALA A 61 -8.79 7.29 14.23
CA ALA A 61 -7.89 6.79 13.19
C ALA A 61 -8.66 6.23 11.98
N VAL A 62 -9.94 5.86 12.15
CA VAL A 62 -10.78 5.27 11.09
C VAL A 62 -10.84 6.13 9.81
N PRO A 63 -11.07 7.45 9.85
CA PRO A 63 -11.13 8.24 8.62
C PRO A 63 -9.80 8.26 7.86
N ALA A 64 -8.69 8.38 8.58
CA ALA A 64 -7.34 8.39 7.99
C ALA A 64 -6.99 7.01 7.41
N TYR A 65 -7.22 5.95 8.19
CA TYR A 65 -7.02 4.57 7.76
C TYR A 65 -7.83 4.26 6.49
N ASN A 66 -9.12 4.60 6.49
CA ASN A 66 -10.00 4.39 5.34
C ASN A 66 -9.58 5.23 4.12
N ALA A 67 -9.08 6.46 4.32
CA ALA A 67 -8.64 7.31 3.21
C ALA A 67 -7.43 6.71 2.49
N VAL A 68 -6.45 6.21 3.24
CA VAL A 68 -5.23 5.63 2.67
C VAL A 68 -5.47 4.24 2.09
N HIS A 69 -6.46 3.48 2.57
CA HIS A 69 -6.84 2.17 2.03
C HIS A 69 -7.84 2.22 0.88
N ARG A 70 -8.08 3.39 0.27
CA ARG A 70 -8.92 3.48 -0.94
C ARG A 70 -8.16 2.93 -2.14
N TYR A 71 -8.60 1.79 -2.66
CA TYR A 71 -7.99 1.11 -3.82
C TYR A 71 -7.78 1.96 -5.08
N TRP A 72 -8.54 3.04 -5.28
CA TRP A 72 -8.34 3.89 -6.45
C TRP A 72 -7.07 4.75 -6.37
N ALA A 73 -6.62 5.10 -5.15
CA ALA A 73 -5.46 5.96 -4.96
C ALA A 73 -4.14 5.32 -5.45
N PRO A 74 -3.79 4.08 -5.08
CA PRO A 74 -2.61 3.42 -5.63
C PRO A 74 -2.73 3.20 -7.15
N ALA A 75 -3.92 2.88 -7.66
CA ALA A 75 -4.13 2.72 -9.10
C ALA A 75 -3.86 4.03 -9.88
N VAL A 76 -4.34 5.17 -9.38
CA VAL A 76 -4.04 6.49 -9.97
C VAL A 76 -2.55 6.79 -9.93
N LEU A 77 -1.88 6.51 -8.80
CA LEU A 77 -0.44 6.72 -8.69
C LEU A 77 0.34 5.90 -9.72
N VAL A 78 0.03 4.60 -9.87
CA VAL A 78 0.67 3.73 -10.87
C VAL A 78 0.45 4.27 -12.28
N VAL A 79 -0.78 4.61 -12.67
CA VAL A 79 -1.09 5.08 -14.02
C VAL A 79 -0.37 6.40 -14.34
N VAL A 80 -0.43 7.36 -13.42
CA VAL A 80 0.22 8.67 -13.61
C VAL A 80 1.74 8.52 -13.67
N ALA A 81 2.33 7.78 -12.73
CA ALA A 81 3.77 7.56 -12.70
C ALA A 81 4.26 6.81 -13.95
N PHE A 82 3.49 5.84 -14.43
CA PHE A 82 3.81 5.09 -15.64
C PHE A 82 3.80 6.00 -16.89
N VAL A 83 2.76 6.80 -17.07
CA VAL A 83 2.64 7.74 -18.21
C VAL A 83 3.77 8.79 -18.18
N LEU A 84 4.22 9.19 -17.00
CA LEU A 84 5.31 10.15 -16.83
C LEU A 84 6.71 9.51 -16.83
N HIS A 85 6.82 8.19 -17.00
CA HIS A 85 8.09 7.43 -16.94
C HIS A 85 8.84 7.61 -15.61
N PHE A 86 8.11 7.61 -14.50
CA PHE A 86 8.63 7.77 -13.14
C PHE A 86 8.65 6.43 -12.39
N ASP A 87 9.58 5.56 -12.76
CA ASP A 87 9.67 4.17 -12.28
C ASP A 87 9.67 4.00 -10.74
N PRO A 88 10.35 4.85 -9.94
CA PRO A 88 10.29 4.72 -8.48
C PRO A 88 8.86 4.89 -7.93
N TRP A 89 8.04 5.73 -8.58
CA TRP A 89 6.66 5.98 -8.19
C TRP A 89 5.69 4.92 -8.71
N VAL A 90 6.02 4.24 -9.82
CA VAL A 90 5.35 3.02 -10.24
C VAL A 90 5.54 1.93 -9.18
N ALA A 91 6.77 1.73 -8.71
CA ALA A 91 7.08 0.78 -7.65
C ALA A 91 6.36 1.13 -6.33
N ALA A 92 6.31 2.42 -5.96
CA ALA A 92 5.57 2.90 -4.80
C ALA A 92 4.05 2.60 -4.89
N GLY A 93 3.43 2.89 -6.03
CA GLY A 93 2.01 2.63 -6.23
C GLY A 93 1.67 1.13 -6.20
N LEU A 94 2.55 0.28 -6.73
CA LEU A 94 2.41 -1.17 -6.67
C LEU A 94 2.54 -1.71 -5.24
N ALA A 95 3.46 -1.16 -4.44
CA ALA A 95 3.61 -1.52 -3.04
C ALA A 95 2.38 -1.14 -2.19
N TRP A 96 1.70 -0.06 -2.57
CA TRP A 96 0.49 0.43 -1.91
C TRP A 96 -0.79 -0.34 -2.30
N CYS A 97 -0.74 -1.28 -3.26
CA CYS A 97 -1.88 -2.12 -3.62
C CYS A 97 -2.15 -3.27 -2.62
N GLY A 98 -1.21 -3.55 -1.72
CA GLY A 98 -1.24 -4.66 -0.75
C GLY A 98 -2.04 -4.36 0.52
#